data_AF-B3F924-F1
#
_entry.id   AF-B3F924-F1
#
_cell.length_a   1.000
_cell.length_b   1.000
_cell.length_c   1.000
_cell.angle_alpha   90.00
_cell.angle_beta   90.00
_cell.angle_gamma   90.00
#
_symmetry.space_group_name_H-M   'P 1'
#
loop_
_entity.id
_entity.type
_entity.pdbx_description
1 polymer ?
#
loop_
_entity_poly.entity_id
_entity_poly.type
_entity_poly.pdbx_seq_one_letter_code
_entity_poly.pdbx_strand_id
1 'polypeptide(L)'
;PVNRGLNCIKGYFNAKIMYGEDRLKTPLMRVDTNGNFDKNGKFKPVSWKKAFDEMEKQIKKSLKELGPTGIGIFGSGQYTVQEGYAAVKLMKAGFRSNNIDPNARHCMASAVAGFIQTFGIDEPSGCYDDIELTDTVITWGSNMAEMHPILWSRVTDRKLNNPDKVKVVNLTTFTNRTSDLADIEIVFRPQTDLAIWNYIAREIVYNYPQAIDWDFVKKHTVFATGVVDTGYGMRNPDHPKFTDKERQTVKHQVSKKLSKAEGVSLAYLGYKEGDTLEMKNAKTAGKHWQISFDDFKKALAPYTLDYVTEVSKGNPNESIENYKN
;
A
#
# COMPACT_ATOMS: atom_id res chain seq x y z
N PRO A 1 -1.72 -17.24 21.94
CA PRO A 1 -2.53 -15.99 21.89
C PRO A 1 -3.22 -15.76 20.54
N VAL A 2 -2.47 -15.66 19.43
CA VAL A 2 -2.99 -15.19 18.12
C VAL A 2 -4.16 -16.02 17.58
N ASN A 3 -4.01 -17.33 17.49
CA ASN A 3 -4.94 -18.21 16.74
C ASN A 3 -5.69 -19.23 17.61
N ARG A 4 -5.32 -19.38 18.88
CA ARG A 4 -5.98 -20.30 19.85
C ARG A 4 -6.24 -21.71 19.30
N GLY A 5 -5.31 -22.24 18.49
CA GLY A 5 -5.39 -23.58 17.89
C GLY A 5 -6.00 -23.63 16.47
N LEU A 6 -6.56 -22.53 15.97
CA LEU A 6 -7.15 -22.46 14.63
C LEU A 6 -6.10 -22.24 13.54
N ASN A 7 -6.38 -22.76 12.35
CA ASN A 7 -5.66 -22.46 11.12
C ASN A 7 -6.65 -22.17 9.98
N CYS A 8 -6.18 -21.44 8.96
CA CYS A 8 -6.88 -21.39 7.68
C CYS A 8 -6.41 -22.56 6.79
N ILE A 9 -7.06 -22.74 5.64
CA ILE A 9 -6.73 -23.84 4.71
C ILE A 9 -5.24 -23.89 4.33
N LYS A 10 -4.60 -22.72 4.14
CA LYS A 10 -3.17 -22.62 3.81
C LYS A 10 -2.30 -23.17 4.95
N GLY A 11 -2.66 -22.88 6.21
CA GLY A 11 -1.96 -23.36 7.39
C GLY A 11 -2.10 -24.88 7.57
N TYR A 12 -3.29 -25.44 7.35
CA TYR A 12 -3.51 -26.89 7.45
C TYR A 12 -2.69 -27.70 6.43
N PHE A 13 -2.44 -27.15 5.25
CA PHE A 13 -1.62 -27.80 4.21
C PHE A 13 -0.13 -27.43 4.26
N ASN A 14 0.33 -26.72 5.28
CA ASN A 14 1.72 -26.27 5.39
C ASN A 14 2.72 -27.43 5.31
N ALA A 15 2.38 -28.62 5.83
CA ALA A 15 3.24 -29.79 5.76
C ALA A 15 3.56 -30.24 4.31
N LYS A 16 2.80 -29.82 3.29
CA LYS A 16 3.01 -30.25 1.90
C LYS A 16 3.92 -29.33 1.09
N ILE A 17 4.09 -28.06 1.48
CA ILE A 17 4.78 -27.05 0.65
C ILE A 17 6.26 -27.39 0.42
N MET A 18 6.82 -28.26 1.27
CA MET A 18 8.21 -28.68 1.16
C MET A 18 8.46 -29.84 0.19
N TYR A 19 7.42 -30.48 -0.34
CA TYR A 19 7.53 -31.76 -1.04
C TYR A 19 7.05 -31.73 -2.49
N GLY A 20 7.00 -30.55 -3.11
CA GLY A 20 6.81 -30.44 -4.57
C GLY A 20 7.88 -31.25 -5.32
N GLU A 21 7.44 -32.06 -6.29
CA GLU A 21 8.31 -32.98 -7.04
C GLU A 21 9.46 -32.28 -7.78
N ASP A 22 9.22 -31.03 -8.17
CA ASP A 22 10.10 -30.15 -8.94
C ASP A 22 10.99 -29.24 -8.07
N ARG A 23 11.10 -29.52 -6.77
CA ARG A 23 12.00 -28.80 -5.86
C ARG A 23 13.41 -28.74 -6.44
N LEU A 24 14.00 -27.54 -6.52
CA LEU A 24 15.38 -27.34 -6.96
C LEU A 24 16.34 -28.04 -5.99
N LYS A 25 17.16 -28.97 -6.52
CA LYS A 25 18.13 -29.78 -5.73
C LYS A 25 19.58 -29.36 -5.94
N THR A 26 19.88 -28.69 -7.04
CA THR A 26 21.23 -28.24 -7.41
C THR A 26 21.18 -26.87 -8.08
N PRO A 27 22.26 -26.08 -8.03
CA PRO A 27 22.36 -24.85 -8.80
C PRO A 27 22.19 -25.12 -10.29
N LEU A 28 21.42 -24.27 -10.97
CA LEU A 28 21.20 -24.30 -12.41
C LEU A 28 21.84 -23.07 -13.04
N MET A 29 22.71 -23.28 -14.03
CA MET A 29 23.36 -22.20 -14.78
C MET A 29 23.07 -22.35 -16.27
N ARG A 30 22.84 -21.22 -16.96
CA ARG A 30 22.75 -21.22 -18.43
C ARG A 30 24.13 -21.41 -19.01
N VAL A 31 24.31 -22.43 -19.85
CA VAL A 31 25.62 -22.75 -20.44
C VAL A 31 25.57 -23.03 -21.93
N ASP A 32 26.70 -22.79 -22.59
CA ASP A 32 26.97 -23.17 -23.98
C ASP A 32 27.26 -24.69 -24.13
N THR A 33 27.69 -25.11 -25.33
CA THR A 33 28.07 -26.51 -25.61
C THR A 33 29.33 -26.94 -24.86
N ASN A 34 30.21 -26.00 -24.52
CA ASN A 34 31.46 -26.23 -23.80
C ASN A 34 31.29 -26.18 -22.27
N GLY A 35 30.08 -25.88 -21.79
CA GLY A 35 29.76 -25.78 -20.38
C GLY A 35 30.14 -24.44 -19.73
N ASN A 36 30.46 -23.41 -20.52
CA ASN A 36 30.73 -22.05 -20.04
C ASN A 36 29.43 -21.26 -19.93
N PHE A 37 29.40 -20.25 -19.05
CA PHE A 37 28.22 -19.38 -18.93
C PHE A 37 27.90 -18.69 -20.26
N ASP A 38 26.63 -18.79 -20.67
CA ASP A 38 26.08 -18.09 -21.83
C ASP A 38 24.65 -17.64 -21.51
N LYS A 39 24.35 -16.35 -21.73
CA LYS A 39 23.03 -15.77 -21.49
C LYS A 39 21.94 -16.43 -22.34
N ASN A 40 22.28 -16.89 -23.54
CA ASN A 40 21.38 -17.56 -24.48
C ASN A 40 21.39 -19.09 -24.32
N GLY A 41 22.23 -19.62 -23.43
CA GLY A 41 22.33 -21.06 -23.15
C GLY A 41 21.10 -21.63 -22.43
N LYS A 42 21.03 -22.97 -22.42
CA LYS A 42 20.02 -23.73 -21.65
C LYS A 42 20.51 -23.97 -20.23
N PHE A 43 19.59 -24.05 -19.26
CA PHE A 43 19.93 -24.41 -17.89
C PHE A 43 20.48 -25.83 -17.82
N LYS A 44 21.63 -25.98 -17.16
CA LYS A 44 22.20 -27.27 -16.77
C LYS A 44 22.60 -27.24 -15.30
N PRO A 45 22.53 -28.38 -14.59
CA PRO A 45 23.07 -28.50 -13.24
C PRO A 45 24.56 -28.19 -13.17
N VAL A 46 24.98 -27.46 -12.14
CA VAL A 46 26.40 -27.17 -11.84
C VAL A 46 26.67 -27.32 -10.35
N SER A 47 27.95 -27.45 -9.97
CA SER A 47 28.33 -27.44 -8.56
C SER A 47 28.15 -26.04 -7.96
N TRP A 48 27.98 -25.98 -6.64
CA TRP A 48 27.96 -24.72 -5.89
C TRP A 48 29.22 -23.87 -6.14
N LYS A 49 30.40 -24.51 -6.19
CA LYS A 49 31.65 -23.80 -6.49
C LYS A 49 31.58 -23.11 -7.86
N LYS A 50 31.13 -23.81 -8.91
CA LYS A 50 31.01 -23.24 -10.26
C LYS A 50 29.98 -22.11 -10.32
N ALA A 51 28.86 -22.25 -9.61
CA ALA A 51 27.86 -21.20 -9.51
C ALA A 51 28.43 -19.93 -8.85
N PHE A 52 29.14 -20.07 -7.72
CA PHE A 52 29.76 -18.94 -7.04
C PHE A 52 30.94 -18.34 -7.81
N ASP A 53 31.78 -19.15 -8.46
CA ASP A 53 32.89 -18.67 -9.30
C ASP A 53 32.35 -17.74 -10.42
N GLU A 54 31.26 -18.12 -11.08
CA GLU A 54 30.64 -17.28 -12.11
C GLU A 54 29.95 -16.05 -11.51
N MET A 55 29.25 -16.16 -10.38
CA MET A 55 28.67 -15.00 -9.67
C MET A 55 29.75 -13.99 -9.28
N GLU A 56 30.88 -14.44 -8.73
CA GLU A 56 32.00 -13.60 -8.35
C GLU A 56 32.56 -12.84 -9.56
N LYS A 57 32.79 -13.55 -10.68
CA LYS A 57 33.25 -12.95 -11.94
C LYS A 57 32.30 -11.86 -12.43
N GLN A 58 31.00 -12.12 -12.44
CA GLN A 58 29.99 -11.15 -12.91
C GLN A 58 29.85 -9.96 -11.96
N ILE A 59 29.88 -10.18 -10.64
CA ILE A 59 29.83 -9.12 -9.64
C ILE A 59 31.08 -8.23 -9.76
N LYS A 60 32.28 -8.81 -9.82
CA LYS A 60 33.53 -8.04 -9.99
C LYS A 60 33.54 -7.25 -11.29
N LYS A 61 33.06 -7.84 -12.39
CA LYS A 61 32.90 -7.14 -13.67
C LYS A 61 31.99 -5.93 -13.53
N SER A 62 30.77 -6.12 -12.99
CA SER A 62 29.81 -5.03 -12.83
C SER A 62 30.32 -3.94 -11.90
N LEU A 63 30.96 -4.29 -10.78
CA LEU A 63 31.58 -3.34 -9.86
C LEU A 63 32.71 -2.54 -10.52
N LYS A 64 33.51 -3.16 -11.40
CA LYS A 64 34.55 -2.45 -12.15
C LYS A 64 33.98 -1.45 -13.17
N GLU A 65 32.88 -1.82 -13.84
CA GLU A 65 32.28 -1.03 -14.92
C GLU A 65 31.36 0.08 -14.40
N LEU A 66 30.54 -0.21 -13.39
CA LEU A 66 29.45 0.65 -12.93
C LEU A 66 29.60 1.06 -11.45
N GLY A 67 30.60 0.55 -10.75
CA GLY A 67 30.73 0.77 -9.31
C GLY A 67 29.60 0.11 -8.51
N PRO A 68 29.35 0.56 -7.26
CA PRO A 68 28.32 0.00 -6.38
C PRO A 68 26.89 0.03 -6.93
N THR A 69 26.57 0.91 -7.88
CA THR A 69 25.23 1.00 -8.48
C THR A 69 24.98 -0.09 -9.54
N GLY A 70 26.02 -0.83 -9.97
CA GLY A 70 25.92 -1.92 -10.94
C GLY A 70 25.42 -3.25 -10.37
N ILE A 71 25.26 -3.35 -9.06
CA ILE A 71 24.79 -4.57 -8.38
C ILE A 71 23.48 -4.28 -7.65
N GLY A 72 22.70 -5.32 -7.37
CA GLY A 72 21.48 -5.19 -6.59
C GLY A 72 20.97 -6.52 -6.03
N ILE A 73 20.18 -6.43 -4.96
CA ILE A 73 19.44 -7.53 -4.36
C ILE A 73 17.95 -7.16 -4.33
N PHE A 74 17.10 -8.03 -4.86
CA PHE A 74 15.67 -7.97 -4.60
C PHE A 74 15.34 -8.93 -3.46
N GLY A 75 15.10 -8.37 -2.27
CA GLY A 75 14.92 -9.14 -1.03
C GLY A 75 13.49 -9.64 -0.84
N SER A 76 13.20 -10.20 0.34
CA SER A 76 11.87 -10.70 0.67
C SER A 76 11.51 -10.44 2.13
N GLY A 77 10.25 -10.04 2.38
CA GLY A 77 9.66 -10.04 3.72
C GLY A 77 9.41 -11.45 4.29
N GLN A 78 9.67 -12.50 3.50
CA GLN A 78 9.62 -13.90 3.93
C GLN A 78 10.99 -14.43 4.36
N TYR A 79 12.03 -13.59 4.36
CA TYR A 79 13.29 -13.95 4.99
C TYR A 79 13.13 -14.14 6.49
N THR A 80 13.98 -14.97 7.05
CA THR A 80 14.29 -14.85 8.47
C THR A 80 14.91 -13.48 8.75
N VAL A 81 14.78 -12.99 9.99
CA VAL A 81 15.38 -11.70 10.39
C VAL A 81 16.89 -11.70 10.12
N GLN A 82 17.56 -12.82 10.39
CA GLN A 82 19.00 -12.98 10.22
C GLN A 82 19.43 -12.93 8.75
N GLU A 83 18.69 -13.57 7.84
CA GLU A 83 18.95 -13.48 6.40
C GLU A 83 18.79 -12.04 5.88
N GLY A 84 17.72 -11.35 6.29
CA GLY A 84 17.50 -9.95 5.93
C GLY A 84 18.64 -9.06 6.44
N TYR A 85 19.04 -9.22 7.69
CA TYR A 85 20.15 -8.47 8.30
C TYR A 85 21.48 -8.74 7.59
N ALA A 86 21.78 -10.01 7.28
CA ALA A 86 22.97 -10.39 6.54
C ALA A 86 23.00 -9.77 5.12
N ALA A 87 21.88 -9.83 4.39
CA ALA A 87 21.76 -9.23 3.06
C ALA A 87 21.96 -7.70 3.08
N VAL A 88 21.39 -7.02 4.09
CA VAL A 88 21.59 -5.58 4.28
C VAL A 88 23.06 -5.25 4.58
N LYS A 89 23.73 -6.00 5.45
CA LYS A 89 25.17 -5.81 5.73
C LYS A 89 26.02 -6.05 4.49
N LEU A 90 25.77 -7.13 3.76
CA LEU A 90 26.46 -7.45 2.52
C LEU A 90 26.36 -6.29 1.52
N MET A 91 25.16 -5.78 1.28
CA MET A 91 24.94 -4.71 0.30
C MET A 91 25.44 -3.36 0.77
N LYS A 92 24.99 -2.89 1.94
CA LYS A 92 25.25 -1.51 2.40
C LYS A 92 26.67 -1.33 2.94
N ALA A 93 27.19 -2.31 3.68
CA ALA A 93 28.52 -2.21 4.29
C ALA A 93 29.61 -2.88 3.43
N GLY A 94 29.32 -4.06 2.87
CA GLY A 94 30.27 -4.79 2.03
C GLY A 94 30.45 -4.14 0.66
N PHE A 95 29.41 -4.21 -0.18
CA PHE A 95 29.48 -3.66 -1.53
C PHE A 95 29.23 -2.16 -1.62
N ARG A 96 28.88 -1.51 -0.52
CA ARG A 96 28.62 -0.06 -0.43
C ARG A 96 27.53 0.40 -1.40
N SER A 97 26.51 -0.43 -1.58
CA SER A 97 25.38 -0.20 -2.47
C SER A 97 24.07 -0.13 -1.69
N ASN A 98 23.21 0.80 -2.08
CA ASN A 98 21.83 0.91 -1.56
C ASN A 98 20.79 0.21 -2.46
N ASN A 99 21.22 -0.49 -3.52
CA ASN A 99 20.33 -1.22 -4.42
C ASN A 99 19.84 -2.53 -3.80
N ILE A 100 19.22 -2.44 -2.63
CA ILE A 100 18.54 -3.53 -1.94
C ILE A 100 17.14 -3.05 -1.58
N ASP A 101 16.13 -3.73 -2.12
CA ASP A 101 14.73 -3.43 -1.82
C ASP A 101 13.93 -4.75 -1.83
N PRO A 102 13.01 -4.99 -0.89
CA PRO A 102 12.27 -6.24 -0.80
C PRO A 102 10.95 -6.20 -1.57
N ASN A 103 10.35 -7.38 -1.78
CA ASN A 103 8.94 -7.48 -2.21
C ASN A 103 7.95 -6.70 -1.32
N ALA A 104 8.30 -6.44 -0.04
CA ALA A 104 7.51 -5.60 0.86
C ALA A 104 7.35 -4.14 0.37
N ARG A 105 8.17 -3.68 -0.58
CA ARG A 105 7.94 -2.43 -1.32
C ARG A 105 6.56 -2.38 -1.98
N HIS A 106 6.12 -3.52 -2.51
CA HIS A 106 4.81 -3.66 -3.17
C HIS A 106 3.66 -3.86 -2.19
N CYS A 107 3.93 -3.86 -0.88
CA CYS A 107 2.96 -4.18 0.15
C CYS A 107 2.88 -3.05 1.20
N MET A 108 3.92 -2.88 2.01
CA MET A 108 3.84 -2.07 3.24
C MET A 108 4.42 -0.67 3.11
N ALA A 109 5.09 -0.34 2.00
CA ALA A 109 5.81 0.93 1.86
C ALA A 109 4.95 2.18 2.12
N SER A 110 3.69 2.20 1.66
CA SER A 110 2.77 3.32 1.90
C SER A 110 2.35 3.41 3.37
N ALA A 111 2.17 2.27 4.04
CA ALA A 111 1.86 2.23 5.47
C ALA A 111 3.05 2.76 6.29
N VAL A 112 4.28 2.31 5.99
CA VAL A 112 5.50 2.81 6.65
C VAL A 112 5.62 4.32 6.47
N ALA A 113 5.41 4.84 5.25
CA ALA A 113 5.45 6.28 5.00
C ALA A 113 4.41 7.04 5.84
N GLY A 114 3.17 6.52 5.94
CA GLY A 114 2.13 7.08 6.80
C GLY A 114 2.51 7.07 8.28
N PHE A 115 2.99 5.94 8.80
CA PHE A 115 3.43 5.82 10.20
C PHE A 115 4.57 6.80 10.53
N ILE A 116 5.60 6.88 9.69
CA ILE A 116 6.71 7.82 9.89
C ILE A 116 6.24 9.28 9.82
N GLN A 117 5.31 9.62 8.91
CA GLN A 117 4.79 10.98 8.80
C GLN A 117 3.86 11.37 9.95
N THR A 118 3.07 10.45 10.49
CA THR A 118 2.08 10.74 11.54
C THR A 118 2.67 10.59 12.95
N PHE A 119 3.51 9.59 13.17
CA PHE A 119 3.98 9.20 14.51
C PHE A 119 5.52 9.24 14.67
N GLY A 120 6.28 9.38 13.58
CA GLY A 120 7.74 9.37 13.61
C GLY A 120 8.37 8.00 13.90
N ILE A 121 7.55 6.96 14.01
CA ILE A 121 7.95 5.57 14.25
C ILE A 121 7.04 4.64 13.44
N ASP A 122 7.58 3.50 13.01
CA ASP A 122 6.88 2.49 12.22
C ASP A 122 6.07 1.52 13.11
N GLU A 123 5.18 0.76 12.46
CA GLU A 123 4.30 -0.28 13.01
C GLU A 123 3.07 0.19 13.83
N PRO A 124 2.01 -0.64 13.92
CA PRO A 124 0.80 -0.30 14.67
C PRO A 124 1.05 -0.06 16.16
N SER A 125 0.31 0.88 16.75
CA SER A 125 0.32 1.15 18.20
C SER A 125 -0.52 0.16 19.02
N GLY A 126 -1.46 -0.54 18.39
CA GLY A 126 -2.33 -1.54 19.01
C GLY A 126 -1.84 -2.98 18.84
N CYS A 127 -2.67 -3.94 19.23
CA CYS A 127 -2.40 -5.35 19.07
C CYS A 127 -3.68 -6.16 18.79
N TYR A 128 -3.57 -7.48 18.59
CA TYR A 128 -4.74 -8.27 18.22
C TYR A 128 -5.79 -8.40 19.33
N ASP A 129 -5.44 -8.11 20.59
CA ASP A 129 -6.38 -8.16 21.71
C ASP A 129 -7.42 -7.03 21.66
N ASP A 130 -7.16 -5.98 20.86
CA ASP A 130 -8.11 -4.91 20.58
C ASP A 130 -9.36 -5.44 19.85
N ILE A 131 -9.27 -6.58 19.16
CA ILE A 131 -10.41 -7.22 18.48
C ILE A 131 -11.50 -7.61 19.49
N GLU A 132 -11.13 -8.13 20.66
CA GLU A 132 -12.11 -8.53 21.67
C GLU A 132 -12.65 -7.34 22.48
N LEU A 133 -11.98 -6.19 22.45
CA LEU A 133 -12.33 -5.00 23.21
C LEU A 133 -13.19 -4.01 22.42
N THR A 134 -13.06 -4.00 21.09
CA THR A 134 -13.77 -3.02 20.26
C THR A 134 -15.27 -3.27 20.19
N ASP A 135 -16.00 -2.18 19.97
CA ASP A 135 -17.44 -2.16 19.70
C ASP A 135 -17.71 -1.89 18.22
N THR A 136 -16.70 -1.48 17.44
CA THR A 136 -16.83 -1.25 15.99
C THR A 136 -15.59 -1.73 15.26
N VAL A 137 -15.79 -2.46 14.16
CA VAL A 137 -14.75 -2.87 13.21
C VAL A 137 -15.06 -2.23 11.87
N ILE A 138 -14.10 -1.51 11.31
CA ILE A 138 -14.23 -0.88 9.98
C ILE A 138 -13.12 -1.44 9.08
N THR A 139 -13.48 -2.18 8.03
CA THR A 139 -12.53 -2.66 7.03
C THR A 139 -12.46 -1.70 5.85
N TRP A 140 -11.33 -1.01 5.70
CA TRP A 140 -11.04 -0.14 4.56
C TRP A 140 -10.40 -0.93 3.42
N GLY A 141 -11.23 -1.57 2.58
CA GLY A 141 -10.80 -2.40 1.45
C GLY A 141 -10.18 -3.75 1.84
N SER A 142 -10.10 -4.05 3.14
CA SER A 142 -9.47 -5.26 3.65
C SER A 142 -10.40 -6.47 3.54
N ASN A 143 -10.11 -7.37 2.60
CA ASN A 143 -10.76 -8.68 2.54
C ASN A 143 -10.18 -9.63 3.60
N MET A 144 -10.50 -9.38 4.87
CA MET A 144 -9.96 -10.11 6.01
C MET A 144 -10.34 -11.59 5.98
N ALA A 145 -11.55 -11.91 5.51
CA ALA A 145 -12.05 -13.29 5.44
C ALA A 145 -11.11 -14.24 4.66
N GLU A 146 -10.44 -13.74 3.62
CA GLU A 146 -9.59 -14.55 2.75
C GLU A 146 -8.08 -14.30 2.97
N MET A 147 -7.71 -13.06 3.29
CA MET A 147 -6.30 -12.62 3.41
C MET A 147 -5.79 -12.70 4.85
N HIS A 148 -6.65 -12.52 5.86
CA HIS A 148 -6.31 -12.63 7.28
C HIS A 148 -7.32 -13.50 8.07
N PRO A 149 -7.55 -14.78 7.67
CA PRO A 149 -8.73 -15.51 8.11
C PRO A 149 -8.81 -15.76 9.62
N ILE A 150 -7.67 -15.83 10.31
CA ILE A 150 -7.64 -16.02 11.76
C ILE A 150 -8.04 -14.75 12.51
N LEU A 151 -7.62 -13.58 12.03
CA LEU A 151 -8.08 -12.31 12.60
C LEU A 151 -9.56 -12.12 12.31
N TRP A 152 -10.01 -12.47 11.09
CA TRP A 152 -11.43 -12.45 10.76
C TRP A 152 -12.24 -13.39 11.65
N SER A 153 -11.76 -14.60 11.93
CA SER A 153 -12.41 -15.51 12.88
C SER A 153 -12.59 -14.90 14.27
N ARG A 154 -11.64 -14.09 14.75
CA ARG A 154 -11.77 -13.37 16.03
C ARG A 154 -12.79 -12.23 15.94
N VAL A 155 -12.82 -11.50 14.83
CA VAL A 155 -13.85 -10.48 14.56
C VAL A 155 -15.25 -11.12 14.50
N THR A 156 -15.40 -12.24 13.80
CA THR A 156 -16.63 -13.04 13.76
C THR A 156 -17.06 -13.47 15.15
N ASP A 157 -16.15 -14.01 15.96
CA ASP A 157 -16.45 -14.42 17.33
C ASP A 157 -16.91 -13.24 18.20
N ARG A 158 -16.22 -12.09 18.12
CA ARG A 158 -16.60 -10.87 18.84
C ARG A 158 -18.00 -10.39 18.43
N LYS A 159 -18.28 -10.31 17.12
CA LYS A 159 -19.55 -9.85 16.55
C LYS A 159 -20.70 -10.79 16.90
N LEU A 160 -20.54 -12.10 16.71
CA LEU A 160 -21.63 -13.07 16.91
C LEU A 160 -22.00 -13.27 18.39
N ASN A 161 -21.05 -13.10 19.31
CA ASN A 161 -21.36 -13.12 20.75
C ASN A 161 -21.96 -11.80 21.26
N ASN A 162 -21.88 -10.71 20.49
CA ASN A 162 -22.36 -9.38 20.90
C ASN A 162 -23.05 -8.65 19.73
N PRO A 163 -24.06 -9.26 19.06
CA PRO A 163 -24.56 -8.79 17.77
C PRO A 163 -25.20 -7.41 17.82
N ASP A 164 -25.83 -7.07 18.95
CA ASP A 164 -26.49 -5.77 19.16
C ASP A 164 -25.51 -4.65 19.50
N LYS A 165 -24.35 -5.01 20.06
CA LYS A 165 -23.34 -4.06 20.53
C LYS A 165 -22.24 -3.82 19.51
N VAL A 166 -21.75 -4.87 18.86
CA VAL A 166 -20.62 -4.80 17.94
C VAL A 166 -21.09 -4.49 16.53
N LYS A 167 -20.51 -3.50 15.86
CA LYS A 167 -20.79 -3.17 14.45
C LYS A 167 -19.62 -3.51 13.55
N VAL A 168 -19.92 -4.09 12.38
CA VAL A 168 -18.94 -4.38 11.34
C VAL A 168 -19.31 -3.60 10.08
N VAL A 169 -18.44 -2.69 9.67
CA VAL A 169 -18.58 -1.89 8.45
C VAL A 169 -17.52 -2.33 7.44
N ASN A 170 -17.94 -2.76 6.26
CA ASN A 170 -17.04 -3.17 5.18
C ASN A 170 -17.08 -2.19 4.02
N LEU A 171 -16.02 -1.40 3.87
CA LEU A 171 -15.82 -0.59 2.67
C LEU A 171 -14.98 -1.40 1.67
N THR A 172 -15.47 -1.54 0.45
CA THR A 172 -14.80 -2.35 -0.58
C THR A 172 -15.04 -1.80 -1.98
N THR A 173 -14.20 -2.13 -2.94
CA THR A 173 -14.44 -1.81 -4.36
C THR A 173 -15.24 -2.90 -5.08
N PHE A 174 -15.40 -4.07 -4.44
CA PHE A 174 -16.24 -5.17 -4.88
C PHE A 174 -16.66 -6.04 -3.68
N THR A 175 -17.88 -6.56 -3.70
CA THR A 175 -18.37 -7.48 -2.66
C THR A 175 -17.51 -8.74 -2.56
N ASN A 176 -17.13 -9.09 -1.34
CA ASN A 176 -16.32 -10.28 -1.03
C ASN A 176 -16.78 -10.95 0.28
N ARG A 177 -16.12 -12.03 0.71
CA ARG A 177 -16.53 -12.81 1.90
C ARG A 177 -16.48 -12.06 3.23
N THR A 178 -15.81 -10.91 3.29
CA THR A 178 -15.86 -10.02 4.47
C THR A 178 -17.23 -9.37 4.61
N SER A 179 -17.92 -9.15 3.49
CA SER A 179 -19.25 -8.53 3.42
C SER A 179 -20.34 -9.42 4.02
N ASP A 180 -20.16 -10.75 4.04
CA ASP A 180 -21.14 -11.70 4.57
C ASP A 180 -21.43 -11.51 6.07
N LEU A 181 -20.49 -10.92 6.83
CA LEU A 181 -20.66 -10.60 8.27
C LEU A 181 -21.02 -9.13 8.50
N ALA A 182 -20.82 -8.26 7.51
CA ALA A 182 -20.89 -6.82 7.71
C ALA A 182 -22.34 -6.38 8.00
N ASP A 183 -22.52 -5.53 9.02
CA ASP A 183 -23.79 -4.83 9.24
C ASP A 183 -24.03 -3.79 8.12
N ILE A 184 -22.95 -3.20 7.63
CA ILE A 184 -22.97 -2.17 6.57
C ILE A 184 -21.90 -2.53 5.55
N GLU A 185 -22.29 -2.69 4.28
CA GLU A 185 -21.37 -2.79 3.16
C GLU A 185 -21.43 -1.48 2.33
N ILE A 186 -20.27 -0.90 2.05
CA ILE A 186 -20.15 0.27 1.16
C ILE A 186 -19.28 -0.12 -0.02
N VAL A 187 -19.91 -0.30 -1.18
CA VAL A 187 -19.18 -0.53 -2.44
C VAL A 187 -18.84 0.81 -3.08
N PHE A 188 -17.56 1.19 -3.03
CA PHE A 188 -17.08 2.49 -3.49
C PHE A 188 -16.20 2.41 -4.75
N ARG A 189 -16.15 3.50 -5.52
CA ARG A 189 -15.34 3.62 -6.73
C ARG A 189 -13.85 3.70 -6.36
N PRO A 190 -12.93 2.98 -7.04
CA PRO A 190 -11.50 3.03 -6.72
C PRO A 190 -10.95 4.47 -6.60
N GLN A 191 -10.04 4.69 -5.63
CA GLN A 191 -9.40 5.97 -5.29
C GLN A 191 -10.29 7.01 -4.57
N THR A 192 -11.57 6.71 -4.35
CA THR A 192 -12.51 7.67 -3.74
C THR A 192 -12.66 7.50 -2.23
N ASP A 193 -11.97 6.52 -1.65
CA ASP A 193 -11.71 6.39 -0.22
C ASP A 193 -11.13 7.68 0.39
N LEU A 194 -10.26 8.39 -0.34
CA LEU A 194 -9.76 9.71 0.06
C LEU A 194 -10.88 10.73 0.31
N ALA A 195 -11.92 10.72 -0.52
CA ALA A 195 -13.08 11.60 -0.33
C ALA A 195 -13.90 11.16 0.89
N ILE A 196 -14.08 9.87 1.10
CA ILE A 196 -14.81 9.32 2.26
C ILE A 196 -14.08 9.64 3.57
N TRP A 197 -12.75 9.49 3.63
CA TRP A 197 -11.95 9.89 4.80
C TRP A 197 -12.11 11.37 5.14
N ASN A 198 -12.02 12.25 4.13
CA ASN A 198 -12.22 13.68 4.33
C ASN A 198 -13.67 14.03 4.70
N TYR A 199 -14.67 13.29 4.20
CA TYR A 199 -16.06 13.43 4.63
C TYR A 199 -16.25 13.06 6.09
N ILE A 200 -15.70 11.94 6.57
CA ILE A 200 -15.77 11.55 7.98
C ILE A 200 -15.13 12.63 8.86
N ALA A 201 -13.96 13.14 8.48
CA ALA A 201 -13.32 14.25 9.19
C ALA A 201 -14.18 15.52 9.17
N ARG A 202 -14.81 15.84 8.03
CA ARG A 202 -15.74 16.97 7.91
C ARG A 202 -16.94 16.80 8.85
N GLU A 203 -17.57 15.62 8.90
CA GLU A 203 -18.70 15.36 9.77
C GLU A 203 -18.34 15.57 11.23
N ILE A 204 -17.19 15.07 11.68
CA ILE A 204 -16.69 15.30 13.05
C ILE A 204 -16.47 16.81 13.30
N VAL A 205 -15.86 17.53 12.37
CA VAL A 205 -15.48 18.94 12.57
C VAL A 205 -16.66 19.92 12.45
N TYR A 206 -17.62 19.65 11.57
CA TYR A 206 -18.72 20.56 11.28
C TYR A 206 -20.03 20.17 11.96
N ASN A 207 -20.36 18.88 12.00
CA ASN A 207 -21.69 18.40 12.41
C ASN A 207 -21.68 17.72 13.78
N TYR A 208 -20.55 17.13 14.17
CA TYR A 208 -20.37 16.46 15.46
C TYR A 208 -19.16 16.99 16.25
N PRO A 209 -18.99 18.31 16.42
CA PRO A 209 -17.81 18.88 17.10
C PRO A 209 -17.67 18.42 18.56
N GLN A 210 -18.76 17.96 19.18
CA GLN A 210 -18.76 17.33 20.51
C GLN A 210 -18.06 15.98 20.57
N ALA A 211 -17.85 15.32 19.43
CA ALA A 211 -17.09 14.07 19.34
C ALA A 211 -15.56 14.31 19.35
N ILE A 212 -15.12 15.57 19.26
CA ILE A 212 -13.70 15.91 19.31
C ILE A 212 -13.23 15.95 20.77
N ASP A 213 -12.30 15.07 21.12
CA ASP A 213 -11.54 15.18 22.37
C ASP A 213 -10.52 16.31 22.25
N TRP A 214 -10.94 17.51 22.63
CA TRP A 214 -10.11 18.71 22.56
C TRP A 214 -8.91 18.68 23.50
N ASP A 215 -8.99 17.94 24.60
CA ASP A 215 -7.87 17.81 25.52
C ASP A 215 -6.76 16.98 24.88
N PHE A 216 -7.11 15.86 24.24
CA PHE A 216 -6.18 15.06 23.47
C PHE A 216 -5.60 15.87 22.30
N VAL A 217 -6.45 16.49 21.49
CA VAL A 217 -6.01 17.25 20.30
C VAL A 217 -5.01 18.34 20.68
N LYS A 218 -5.30 19.15 21.71
CA LYS A 218 -4.42 20.25 22.13
C LYS A 218 -3.09 19.78 22.72
N LYS A 219 -3.06 18.62 23.38
CA LYS A 219 -1.85 18.12 24.08
C LYS A 219 -0.98 17.20 23.21
N HIS A 220 -1.57 16.49 22.25
CA HIS A 220 -0.92 15.34 21.61
C HIS A 220 -0.95 15.37 20.08
N THR A 221 -1.47 16.43 19.46
CA THR A 221 -1.57 16.51 18.01
C THR A 221 -1.08 17.85 17.47
N VAL A 222 -0.69 17.83 16.20
CA VAL A 222 -0.53 19.02 15.36
C VAL A 222 -1.30 18.78 14.07
N PHE A 223 -1.75 19.86 13.43
CA PHE A 223 -2.34 19.78 12.09
C PHE A 223 -1.25 20.09 11.06
N ALA A 224 -1.19 19.29 10.00
CA ALA A 224 -0.24 19.48 8.92
C ALA A 224 -0.94 19.29 7.57
N THR A 225 -0.37 19.88 6.53
CA THR A 225 -0.77 19.64 5.14
C THR A 225 0.45 19.37 4.27
N GLY A 226 0.21 18.83 3.08
CA GLY A 226 1.23 18.48 2.10
C GLY A 226 1.04 19.20 0.78
N VAL A 227 2.02 19.00 -0.10
CA VAL A 227 1.91 19.39 -1.51
C VAL A 227 0.89 18.51 -2.24
N VAL A 228 0.21 19.09 -3.24
CA VAL A 228 -0.56 18.32 -4.24
C VAL A 228 0.36 18.00 -5.42
N ASP A 229 -0.19 17.61 -6.58
CA ASP A 229 0.53 17.58 -7.86
C ASP A 229 1.88 16.81 -7.85
N THR A 230 1.88 15.65 -7.20
CA THR A 230 3.09 14.84 -6.95
C THR A 230 3.41 13.83 -8.06
N GLY A 231 2.59 13.76 -9.11
CA GLY A 231 2.70 12.74 -10.15
C GLY A 231 2.33 11.34 -9.67
N TYR A 232 2.80 10.32 -10.39
CA TYR A 232 2.35 8.93 -10.26
C TYR A 232 3.51 7.91 -10.19
N GLY A 233 4.74 8.36 -9.94
CA GLY A 233 5.92 7.50 -9.86
C GLY A 233 6.30 6.80 -11.18
N MET A 234 5.88 7.34 -12.34
CA MET A 234 6.16 6.78 -13.65
C MET A 234 7.46 7.33 -14.27
N ARG A 235 7.93 6.67 -15.33
CA ARG A 235 9.09 7.13 -16.12
C ARG A 235 8.79 8.40 -16.92
N ASN A 236 9.82 8.98 -17.54
CA ASN A 236 9.65 10.11 -18.48
C ASN A 236 8.70 9.70 -19.64
N PRO A 237 7.63 10.48 -19.91
CA PRO A 237 6.70 10.22 -21.01
C PRO A 237 7.33 10.19 -22.40
N ASP A 238 8.44 10.89 -22.62
CA ASP A 238 9.11 11.01 -23.92
C ASP A 238 10.06 9.84 -24.23
N HIS A 239 9.88 8.70 -23.54
CA HIS A 239 10.71 7.54 -23.75
C HIS A 239 10.47 6.92 -25.14
N PRO A 240 11.51 6.71 -25.98
CA PRO A 240 11.35 6.33 -27.38
C PRO A 240 10.70 4.96 -27.60
N LYS A 241 10.74 4.08 -26.59
CA LYS A 241 10.12 2.75 -26.64
C LYS A 241 8.64 2.71 -26.23
N PHE A 242 8.06 3.83 -25.80
CA PHE A 242 6.65 3.83 -25.45
C PHE A 242 5.77 3.80 -26.69
N THR A 243 4.72 2.99 -26.63
CA THR A 243 3.60 3.01 -27.56
C THR A 243 2.74 4.26 -27.31
N ASP A 244 1.86 4.59 -28.26
CA ASP A 244 0.92 5.71 -28.07
C ASP A 244 -0.01 5.50 -26.88
N LYS A 245 -0.44 4.25 -26.64
CA LYS A 245 -1.27 3.90 -25.48
C LYS A 245 -0.52 4.10 -24.16
N GLU A 246 0.74 3.68 -24.07
CA GLU A 246 1.55 3.92 -22.87
C GLU A 246 1.77 5.42 -22.65
N ARG A 247 2.02 6.19 -23.73
CA ARG A 247 2.15 7.64 -23.64
C ARG A 247 0.90 8.32 -23.10
N GLN A 248 -0.30 7.83 -23.43
CA GLN A 248 -1.55 8.41 -22.89
C GLN A 248 -1.57 8.34 -21.36
N THR A 249 -1.16 7.23 -20.77
CA THR A 249 -1.12 7.08 -19.31
C THR A 249 0.06 7.82 -18.68
N VAL A 250 1.27 7.65 -19.24
CA VAL A 250 2.49 8.18 -18.61
C VAL A 250 2.54 9.70 -18.65
N LYS A 251 1.89 10.37 -19.62
CA LYS A 251 1.81 11.84 -19.65
C LYS A 251 1.22 12.44 -18.36
N HIS A 252 0.34 11.72 -17.66
CA HIS A 252 -0.20 12.16 -16.37
C HIS A 252 0.88 12.32 -15.28
N GLN A 253 2.04 11.69 -15.44
CA GLN A 253 3.21 11.91 -14.59
C GLN A 253 3.70 13.37 -14.62
N VAL A 254 3.46 14.09 -15.72
CA VAL A 254 3.94 15.46 -15.92
C VAL A 254 2.81 16.46 -15.78
N SER A 255 1.65 16.18 -16.39
CA SER A 255 0.47 17.02 -16.23
C SER A 255 -0.81 16.28 -16.59
N LYS A 256 -1.95 16.77 -16.08
CA LYS A 256 -3.27 16.28 -16.48
C LYS A 256 -4.31 17.40 -16.48
N LYS A 257 -5.43 17.14 -17.16
CA LYS A 257 -6.63 17.96 -17.06
C LYS A 257 -7.43 17.55 -15.83
N LEU A 258 -7.83 18.53 -15.03
CA LEU A 258 -8.65 18.27 -13.85
C LEU A 258 -10.09 17.93 -14.27
N SER A 259 -10.60 16.84 -13.71
CA SER A 259 -12.01 16.48 -13.79
C SER A 259 -12.88 17.43 -12.95
N LYS A 260 -14.21 17.41 -13.16
CA LYS A 260 -15.19 18.08 -12.28
C LYS A 260 -14.95 17.77 -10.80
N ALA A 261 -14.75 16.49 -10.48
CA ALA A 261 -14.53 16.03 -9.11
C ALA A 261 -13.29 16.65 -8.47
N GLU A 262 -12.19 16.72 -9.23
CA GLU A 262 -10.93 17.29 -8.74
C GLU A 262 -10.96 18.81 -8.69
N GLY A 263 -11.71 19.47 -9.58
CA GLY A 263 -11.95 20.91 -9.51
C GLY A 263 -12.58 21.31 -8.17
N VAL A 264 -13.54 20.52 -7.67
CA VAL A 264 -14.16 20.75 -6.36
C VAL A 264 -13.17 20.54 -5.22
N SER A 265 -12.44 19.41 -5.18
CA SER A 265 -11.53 19.10 -4.08
C SER A 265 -10.28 19.99 -4.06
N LEU A 266 -9.88 20.56 -5.20
CA LEU A 266 -8.73 21.47 -5.32
C LEU A 266 -9.12 22.96 -5.37
N ALA A 267 -10.41 23.28 -5.21
CA ALA A 267 -10.90 24.67 -5.28
C ALA A 267 -10.23 25.59 -4.26
N TYR A 268 -9.86 25.07 -3.08
CA TYR A 268 -9.16 25.84 -2.04
C TYR A 268 -7.76 26.31 -2.48
N LEU A 269 -7.21 25.73 -3.55
CA LEU A 269 -5.94 26.14 -4.19
C LEU A 269 -6.17 26.99 -5.45
N GLY A 270 -7.43 27.33 -5.77
CA GLY A 270 -7.79 28.15 -6.93
C GLY A 270 -7.95 27.38 -8.25
N TYR A 271 -7.96 26.04 -8.22
CA TYR A 271 -8.20 25.22 -9.41
C TYR A 271 -9.70 25.03 -9.70
N LYS A 272 -10.03 24.84 -10.98
CA LYS A 272 -11.36 24.44 -11.45
C LYS A 272 -11.28 23.31 -12.49
N GLU A 273 -12.43 22.74 -12.82
CA GLU A 273 -12.55 21.75 -13.90
C GLU A 273 -11.92 22.26 -15.21
N GLY A 274 -11.22 21.38 -15.92
CA GLY A 274 -10.57 21.67 -17.20
C GLY A 274 -9.25 22.44 -17.08
N ASP A 275 -8.89 22.94 -15.90
CA ASP A 275 -7.55 23.48 -15.66
C ASP A 275 -6.49 22.37 -15.84
N THR A 276 -5.29 22.78 -16.26
CA THR A 276 -4.15 21.87 -16.32
C THR A 276 -3.42 21.88 -14.98
N LEU A 277 -3.36 20.72 -14.32
CA LEU A 277 -2.50 20.51 -13.16
C LEU A 277 -1.15 19.98 -13.63
N GLU A 278 -0.11 20.80 -13.49
CA GLU A 278 1.28 20.41 -13.73
C GLU A 278 1.86 19.79 -12.45
N MET A 279 2.54 18.65 -12.57
CA MET A 279 3.08 17.89 -11.45
C MET A 279 4.43 18.45 -10.98
N LYS A 280 4.42 19.64 -10.40
CA LYS A 280 5.63 20.39 -10.00
C LYS A 280 6.29 19.81 -8.77
N ASN A 281 5.52 19.12 -7.93
CA ASN A 281 5.96 18.65 -6.63
C ASN A 281 6.42 17.19 -6.59
N ALA A 282 6.61 16.53 -7.75
CA ALA A 282 7.00 15.12 -7.81
C ALA A 282 8.33 14.79 -7.09
N LYS A 283 9.30 15.73 -7.09
CA LYS A 283 10.59 15.55 -6.38
C LYS A 283 10.50 15.82 -4.88
N THR A 284 9.40 16.40 -4.41
CA THR A 284 9.18 16.81 -3.02
C THR A 284 7.86 16.28 -2.49
N ALA A 285 7.40 15.13 -3.00
CA ALA A 285 6.08 14.57 -2.70
C ALA A 285 5.85 14.29 -1.20
N GLY A 286 6.91 14.09 -0.42
CA GLY A 286 6.83 13.91 1.05
C GLY A 286 6.86 15.20 1.86
N LYS A 287 7.00 16.38 1.22
CA LYS A 287 7.07 17.67 1.91
C LYS A 287 5.71 18.02 2.51
N HIS A 288 5.73 18.35 3.79
CA HIS A 288 4.57 18.80 4.56
C HIS A 288 4.97 19.92 5.52
N TRP A 289 3.99 20.67 6.01
CA TRP A 289 4.18 21.76 6.96
C TRP A 289 2.99 21.85 7.92
N GLN A 290 3.24 22.41 9.10
CA GLN A 290 2.20 22.61 10.10
C GLN A 290 1.21 23.70 9.66
N ILE A 291 -0.07 23.50 9.96
CA ILE A 291 -1.16 24.44 9.72
C ILE A 291 -2.01 24.61 10.99
N SER A 292 -2.89 25.60 10.98
CA SER A 292 -3.88 25.77 12.05
C SER A 292 -5.03 24.74 11.92
N PHE A 293 -5.75 24.51 13.01
CA PHE A 293 -7.01 23.76 12.96
C PHE A 293 -8.03 24.42 12.02
N ASP A 294 -8.07 25.75 11.98
CA ASP A 294 -9.01 26.49 11.11
C ASP A 294 -8.70 26.26 9.63
N ASP A 295 -7.43 26.17 9.26
CA ASP A 295 -7.04 25.85 7.88
C ASP A 295 -7.35 24.41 7.52
N PHE A 296 -7.13 23.47 8.45
CA PHE A 296 -7.57 22.08 8.31
C PHE A 296 -9.10 22.01 8.10
N LYS A 297 -9.87 22.71 8.95
CA LYS A 297 -11.33 22.80 8.87
C LYS A 297 -11.78 23.36 7.51
N LYS A 298 -11.19 24.47 7.04
CA LYS A 298 -11.50 25.05 5.72
C LYS A 298 -11.26 24.05 4.58
N ALA A 299 -10.18 23.27 4.64
CA ALA A 299 -9.86 22.28 3.62
C ALA A 299 -10.89 21.13 3.54
N LEU A 300 -11.62 20.86 4.63
CA LEU A 300 -12.67 19.84 4.67
C LEU A 300 -14.01 20.30 4.08
N ALA A 301 -14.21 21.62 3.92
CA ALA A 301 -15.50 22.18 3.49
C ALA A 301 -16.08 21.56 2.19
N PRO A 302 -15.28 21.27 1.14
CA PRO A 302 -15.80 20.70 -0.11
C PRO A 302 -16.34 19.27 0.02
N TYR A 303 -15.94 18.51 1.04
CA TYR A 303 -16.24 17.09 1.17
C TYR A 303 -17.63 16.85 1.78
N THR A 304 -18.68 17.45 1.22
CA THR A 304 -20.07 17.26 1.67
C THR A 304 -20.60 15.86 1.35
N LEU A 305 -21.69 15.44 1.99
CA LEU A 305 -22.36 14.17 1.67
C LEU A 305 -22.72 14.07 0.18
N ASP A 306 -23.30 15.13 -0.39
CA ASP A 306 -23.66 15.15 -1.82
C ASP A 306 -22.44 15.00 -2.73
N TYR A 307 -21.36 15.75 -2.47
CA TYR A 307 -20.13 15.62 -3.26
C TYR A 307 -19.53 14.22 -3.14
N VAL A 308 -19.39 13.70 -1.92
CA VAL A 308 -18.76 12.41 -1.68
C VAL A 308 -19.60 11.27 -2.25
N THR A 309 -20.93 11.33 -2.16
CA THR A 309 -21.80 10.32 -2.77
C THR A 309 -21.74 10.36 -4.30
N GLU A 310 -21.74 11.55 -4.91
CA GLU A 310 -21.56 11.70 -6.37
C GLU A 310 -20.25 11.08 -6.86
N VAL A 311 -19.13 11.29 -6.13
CA VAL A 311 -17.82 10.82 -6.60
C VAL A 311 -17.48 9.40 -6.17
N SER A 312 -18.01 8.91 -5.06
CA SER A 312 -17.55 7.65 -4.46
C SER A 312 -18.44 6.46 -4.72
N LYS A 313 -19.68 6.65 -5.16
CA LYS A 313 -20.59 5.54 -5.46
C LYS A 313 -19.98 4.53 -6.43
N GLY A 314 -19.79 3.29 -5.95
CA GLY A 314 -19.11 2.23 -6.71
C GLY A 314 -20.06 1.29 -7.45
N ASN A 315 -21.24 1.00 -6.88
CA ASN A 315 -22.24 0.13 -7.51
C ASN A 315 -23.14 0.95 -8.46
N PRO A 316 -23.12 0.73 -9.79
CA PRO A 316 -23.93 1.50 -10.72
C PRO A 316 -25.45 1.23 -10.60
N ASN A 317 -25.86 0.13 -9.98
CA ASN A 317 -27.27 -0.30 -9.87
C ASN A 317 -27.96 0.17 -8.59
N GLU A 318 -27.20 0.55 -7.56
CA GLU A 318 -27.76 1.11 -6.33
C GLU A 318 -28.18 2.57 -6.58
N SER A 319 -29.21 3.09 -5.91
CA SER A 319 -29.57 4.52 -6.06
C SER A 319 -28.61 5.41 -5.27
N ILE A 320 -28.50 6.69 -5.63
CA ILE A 320 -27.69 7.63 -4.84
C ILE A 320 -28.27 7.82 -3.43
N GLU A 321 -29.60 7.77 -3.28
CA GLU A 321 -30.28 7.87 -1.99
C GLU A 321 -30.04 6.64 -1.11
N ASN A 322 -29.97 5.44 -1.69
CA ASN A 322 -29.62 4.25 -0.92
C ASN A 322 -28.16 4.29 -0.47
N TYR A 323 -27.24 4.75 -1.33
CA TYR A 323 -25.83 4.89 -0.98
C TYR A 323 -25.57 5.99 0.07
N LYS A 324 -26.47 6.97 0.18
CA LYS A 324 -26.41 8.06 1.16
C LYS A 324 -26.83 7.63 2.58
N ASN A 325 -27.71 6.64 2.69
CA ASN A 325 -28.30 6.17 3.96
C ASN A 325 -27.46 5.07 4.60
#